data_AF-A0A849ZVQ6-F1
#
_entry.id   AF-A0A849ZVQ6-F1
#
_cell.length_a   1.000
_cell.length_b   1.000
_cell.length_c   1.000
_cell.angle_alpha   90.00
_cell.angle_beta   90.00
_cell.angle_gamma   90.00
#
_symmetry.space_group_name_H-M   'P 1'
#
loop_
_entity.id
_entity.type
_entity.pdbx_description
1 polymer ?
#
loop_
_entity_poly.entity_id
_entity_poly.type
_entity_poly.pdbx_seq_one_letter_code
_entity_poly.pdbx_strand_id
1 'polypeptide(L)' 'VIWRKLSFGTQSAAGSRFVETILTVVETCRQQRRNVFAYLTETIQAAHAHRQTPSLIPGA' A
#
# COMPACT_ATOMS: atom_id res chain seq x y z
N VAL A 1 18.33 -0.45 3.04
CA VAL A 1 19.31 0.66 2.92
C VAL A 1 18.92 1.68 1.85
N ILE A 2 18.31 1.27 0.72
CA ILE A 2 17.83 2.16 -0.35
C ILE A 2 16.94 3.29 0.18
N TRP A 3 15.88 3.00 0.95
CA TRP A 3 14.96 4.04 1.43
C TRP A 3 15.63 5.14 2.28
N ARG A 4 16.53 4.74 3.19
CA ARG A 4 17.25 5.70 4.05
C ARG A 4 18.36 6.45 3.32
N LYS A 5 19.07 5.81 2.39
CA LYS A 5 20.25 6.38 1.73
C LYS A 5 19.94 7.10 0.41
N LEU A 6 18.94 6.64 -0.34
CA LEU A 6 18.59 7.16 -1.67
C LEU A 6 17.27 7.93 -1.67
N SER A 7 16.36 7.61 -0.74
CA SER A 7 15.03 8.26 -0.64
C SER A 7 14.90 9.16 0.59
N PHE A 8 16.01 9.44 1.29
CA PHE A 8 16.10 10.34 2.46
C PHE A 8 15.23 9.95 3.68
N GLY A 9 14.65 8.75 3.71
CA GLY A 9 13.84 8.28 4.83
C GLY A 9 12.54 9.07 5.03
N THR A 10 12.07 9.13 6.27
CA THR A 10 10.85 9.86 6.69
C THR A 10 11.19 10.78 7.85
N GLN A 11 10.59 11.97 7.88
CA GLN A 11 10.82 12.99 8.93
C GLN A 11 9.63 13.13 9.90
N SER A 12 8.64 12.24 9.80
CA SER A 12 7.45 12.26 10.64
C SER A 12 6.93 10.84 10.90
N ALA A 13 6.24 10.67 12.02
CA ALA A 13 5.58 9.41 12.35
C ALA A 13 4.53 9.01 11.29
N ALA A 14 3.78 9.99 10.78
CA ALA A 14 2.81 9.78 9.71
C ALA A 14 3.47 9.29 8.42
N GLY A 15 4.59 9.91 8.02
CA GLY A 15 5.37 9.48 6.87
C GLY A 15 5.90 8.06 7.03
N SER A 16 6.42 7.71 8.22
CA SER A 16 6.88 6.36 8.52
C SER A 16 5.76 5.33 8.36
N ARG A 17 4.56 5.62 8.90
CA ARG A 17 3.40 4.72 8.79
C ARG A 17 2.93 4.57 7.35
N PHE A 18 2.92 5.65 6.57
CA PHE A 18 2.56 5.60 5.17
C PHE A 18 3.50 4.67 4.38
N VAL A 19 4.82 4.83 4.56
CA VAL A 19 5.82 4.01 3.88
C VAL A 19 5.72 2.54 4.29
N GLU A 20 5.56 2.27 5.59
CA GLU A 20 5.31 0.92 6.11
C GLU A 20 4.10 0.28 5.44
N THR A 21 3.00 1.03 5.33
CA THR A 21 1.73 0.53 4.77
C THR A 21 1.85 0.28 3.27
N ILE A 22 2.40 1.23 2.50
CA ILE A 22 2.49 1.09 1.04
C ILE A 22 3.47 -0.02 0.63
N LEU A 23 4.57 -0.19 1.36
CA LEU A 23 5.50 -1.29 1.11
C LEU A 23 4.87 -2.64 1.42
N THR A 24 4.09 -2.74 2.50
CA THR A 24 3.29 -3.93 2.80
C THR A 24 2.34 -4.26 1.64
N VAL A 25 1.57 -3.28 1.17
CA VAL A 25 0.63 -3.47 0.03
C VAL A 25 1.36 -3.94 -1.23
N VAL A 26 2.48 -3.30 -1.59
CA VAL A 26 3.28 -3.65 -2.76
C VAL A 26 3.78 -5.08 -2.67
N GLU A 27 4.38 -5.45 -1.53
CA GLU A 27 4.96 -6.77 -1.35
C GLU A 27 3.90 -7.87 -1.27
N THR A 28 2.78 -7.62 -0.61
CA THR A 28 1.66 -8.56 -0.55
C THR A 28 1.01 -8.74 -1.92
N CYS A 29 0.76 -7.67 -2.68
CA CYS A 29 0.25 -7.79 -4.06
C CYS A 29 1.22 -8.59 -4.94
N ARG A 30 2.53 -8.34 -4.80
CA ARG A 30 3.57 -9.08 -5.53
C ARG A 30 3.53 -10.57 -5.22
N GLN A 31 3.43 -10.96 -3.95
CA GLN A 31 3.31 -12.36 -3.53
C GLN A 31 2.04 -13.03 -4.08
N GLN A 32 0.95 -12.28 -4.18
CA GLN A 32 -0.33 -12.74 -4.73
C GLN A 32 -0.38 -12.75 -6.27
N ARG A 33 0.69 -12.31 -6.95
CA ARG A 33 0.68 -12.04 -8.40
C ARG A 33 -0.46 -11.09 -8.82
N ARG A 34 -0.84 -10.16 -7.94
CA ARG A 34 -1.86 -9.14 -8.16
C ARG A 34 -1.22 -7.83 -8.63
N ASN A 35 -1.85 -7.15 -9.58
CA ASN A 35 -1.39 -5.82 -10.01
C ASN A 35 -1.62 -4.80 -8.89
N VAL A 36 -0.53 -4.23 -8.36
CA VAL A 36 -0.57 -3.28 -7.24
C VAL A 36 -1.29 -1.98 -7.58
N PHE A 37 -1.10 -1.44 -8.79
CA PHE A 37 -1.74 -0.20 -9.20
C PHE A 37 -3.25 -0.37 -9.36
N ALA A 38 -3.68 -1.48 -9.95
CA ALA A 38 -5.10 -1.81 -10.07
C ALA A 38 -5.75 -1.93 -8.68
N TYR A 39 -5.10 -2.64 -7.75
CA TYR A 39 -5.58 -2.79 -6.37
C TYR A 39 -5.73 -1.44 -5.65
N LEU A 40 -4.70 -0.58 -5.71
CA LEU A 40 -4.73 0.73 -5.06
C LEU A 40 -5.81 1.63 -5.67
N THR A 41 -5.96 1.59 -7.00
CA THR A 41 -6.98 2.36 -7.71
C THR A 41 -8.38 1.96 -7.24
N GLU A 42 -8.67 0.65 -7.24
CA GLU A 42 -9.95 0.11 -6.78
C GLU A 42 -10.21 0.47 -5.30
N THR A 43 -9.19 0.33 -4.45
CA THR A 43 -9.28 0.65 -3.01
C THR A 43 -9.60 2.11 -2.78
N ILE A 44 -8.89 3.03 -3.44
CA ILE A 44 -9.09 4.47 -3.29
C ILE A 44 -10.46 4.87 -3.84
N GLN A 45 -10.86 4.34 -5.00
CA GLN A 45 -12.18 4.59 -5.57
C GLN A 45 -13.31 4.10 -4.66
N ALA A 46 -13.17 2.90 -4.08
CA ALA A 46 -14.15 2.35 -3.14
C ALA A 46 -14.23 3.19 -1.86
N ALA A 47 -13.09 3.61 -1.30
CA ALA A 47 -13.04 4.47 -0.12
C ALA A 47 -13.72 5.83 -0.37
N HIS A 48 -13.44 6.48 -1.51
CA HIS A 48 -14.09 7.74 -1.90
C HIS A 48 -15.59 7.58 -2.13
N ALA A 49 -16.03 6.42 -2.63
CA ALA A 49 -17.43 6.12 -2.85
C ALA A 49 -18.14 5.60 -1.58
N HIS A 50 -17.46 5.58 -0.42
CA HIS A 50 -17.95 4.97 0.83
C HIS A 50 -18.45 3.52 0.64
N ARG A 51 -17.82 2.77 -0.27
CA ARG A 51 -18.08 1.34 -0.51
C ARG A 51 -17.04 0.48 0.19
N GLN A 52 -17.33 -0.81 0.28
CA GLN A 52 -16.39 -1.80 0.79
C GLN A 52 -15.13 -1.83 -0.09
N THR A 53 -13.97 -1.69 0.56
CA THR A 53 -12.67 -1.79 -0.11
C THR A 53 -12.31 -3.26 -0.35
N PRO A 54 -11.64 -3.58 -1.47
CA PRO A 54 -11.13 -4.93 -1.70
C PRO A 54 -10.14 -5.33 -0.60
N SER A 55 -10.18 -6.60 -0.17
CA SER A 55 -9.24 -7.10 0.82
C SER A 55 -7.83 -7.22 0.24
N LEU A 56 -6.83 -6.93 1.07
CA LEU A 56 -5.44 -7.25 0.82
C LEU A 56 -5.11 -8.71 1.18
N ILE A 57 -5.84 -9.32 2.10
CA ILE A 57 -5.61 -10.69 2.58
C ILE A 57 -6.44 -11.66 1.71
N PRO A 58 -5.83 -12.70 1.12
CA PRO A 58 -6.57 -13.69 0.34
C PRO A 58 -7.56 -14.45 1.22
N GLY A 59 -8.81 -14.56 0.80
CA GLY A 59 -9.84 -15.34 1.50
C GLY A 59 -10.46 -14.65 2.72
N ALA A 60 -10.29 -13.33 2.86
CA ALA A 60 -10.97 -12.52 3.88
C ALA A 60 -12.36 -12.05 3.44
#